data_AF-A0A950L109-F1
#
_entry.id   AF-A0A950L109-F1
#
_cell.length_a   1.000
_cell.length_b   1.000
_cell.length_c   1.000
_cell.angle_alpha   90.00
_cell.angle_beta   90.00
_cell.angle_gamma   90.00
#
_symmetry.space_group_name_H-M   'P 1'
#
loop_
_entity.id
_entity.type
_entity.pdbx_description
1 polymer ?
#
loop_
_entity_poly.entity_id
_entity_poly.type
_entity_poly.pdbx_seq_one_letter_code
_entity_poly.pdbx_strand_id
1 'polypeptide(L)'
;MENDAADRTATQAPARTRDARAFRFPERYYDLHPDRGLNFQLNRMYGWVGEDRMLGEIREAAATIRDYGGWTRAFTGLAEAALAEERTLPGAYYLRLAEFFMFADDPRKRAARDRFVALALAGYGMRPEDRELVPFRGRRLPLYHLRSERAKDTVVVFGGYDSYIEEWLPMLFWLRDAGYDVVAFEGPGQGGALEEFGLPLTAAWHEPVAAVLDYTGARGVTLMGLSLGGCLVIRAAAFEPRVHRAIAFDVMTDCGACIRHAARLSPGKSAALRAFSLAPPLLDAVVSRLGRRDLMVEWGVKQGMHVMGAPTPHAYFEGLRAYTTRDVSPPHHPGRAAAVRC
;
A
#
# COMPACT_ATOMS: atom_id res chain seq x y z
N MET A 1 48.05 36.39 15.24
CA MET A 1 47.05 35.79 14.34
C MET A 1 46.44 34.62 15.07
N GLU A 2 45.36 34.91 15.79
CA GLU A 2 44.41 33.92 16.29
C GLU A 2 43.93 33.06 15.13
N ASN A 3 43.76 31.76 15.36
CA ASN A 3 42.82 31.02 14.54
C ASN A 3 41.98 30.11 15.43
N ASP A 4 40.70 30.35 15.32
CA ASP A 4 39.61 30.04 16.21
C ASP A 4 39.16 28.58 15.96
N ALA A 5 39.40 27.71 16.92
CA ALA A 5 38.90 26.33 16.89
C ALA A 5 37.46 26.34 17.42
N ALA A 6 36.51 26.63 16.52
CA ALA A 6 35.09 26.57 16.82
C ALA A 6 34.65 25.12 17.06
N ASP A 7 34.55 24.79 18.34
CA ASP A 7 33.83 23.66 18.90
C ASP A 7 32.38 23.66 18.39
N ARG A 8 32.05 22.70 17.52
CA ARG A 8 30.68 22.39 17.13
C ARG A 8 30.25 21.12 17.83
N THR A 9 29.99 21.25 19.14
CA THR A 9 29.12 20.33 19.86
C THR A 9 27.70 20.47 19.32
N ALA A 10 27.38 19.66 18.31
CA ALA A 10 26.02 19.49 17.85
C ALA A 10 25.22 18.76 18.93
N THR A 11 24.50 19.53 19.74
CA THR A 11 23.50 19.03 20.68
C THR A 11 22.41 18.31 19.89
N GLN A 12 22.52 16.98 19.77
CA GLN A 12 21.43 16.13 19.29
C GLN A 12 20.31 16.19 20.33
N ALA A 13 19.23 16.92 20.01
CA ALA A 13 17.99 16.81 20.75
C ALA A 13 17.51 15.34 20.68
N PRO A 14 17.05 14.73 21.80
CA PRO A 14 16.57 13.37 21.77
C PRO A 14 15.34 13.28 20.86
N ALA A 15 15.42 12.48 19.80
CA ALA A 15 14.27 12.11 19.00
C ALA A 15 13.26 11.44 19.94
N ARG A 16 12.15 12.11 20.23
CA ARG A 16 11.00 11.51 20.89
C ARG A 16 10.38 10.52 19.91
N THR A 17 11.00 9.35 19.77
CA THR A 17 10.34 8.22 19.13
C THR A 17 9.18 7.82 20.04
N ARG A 18 7.96 7.91 19.51
CA ARG A 18 6.80 7.33 20.18
C ARG A 18 7.12 5.86 20.42
N ASP A 19 6.96 5.38 21.66
CA ASP A 19 7.12 3.96 21.97
C ASP A 19 6.10 3.19 21.10
N ALA A 20 6.57 2.42 20.11
CA ALA A 20 5.66 1.71 19.22
C ALA A 20 4.94 0.57 19.95
N ARG A 21 5.38 0.23 21.18
CA ARG A 21 4.60 -0.62 22.11
C ARG A 21 3.30 0.03 22.57
N ALA A 22 3.14 1.34 22.40
CA ALA A 22 1.89 2.06 22.62
C ALA A 22 0.89 1.91 21.45
N PHE A 23 1.34 1.50 20.26
CA PHE A 23 0.43 1.17 19.16
C PHE A 23 -0.28 -0.16 19.49
N ARG A 24 -1.62 -0.14 19.39
CA ARG A 24 -2.46 -1.32 19.53
C ARG A 24 -3.14 -1.60 18.21
N PHE A 25 -2.99 -2.82 17.72
CA PHE A 25 -3.73 -3.25 16.54
C PHE A 25 -5.24 -3.16 16.80
N PRO A 26 -6.03 -2.74 15.81
CA PRO A 26 -7.47 -2.62 15.96
C PRO A 26 -8.09 -4.02 16.16
N GLU A 27 -8.87 -4.17 17.23
CA GLU A 27 -9.54 -5.43 17.56
C GLU A 27 -10.95 -5.53 16.95
N ARG A 28 -11.45 -4.44 16.36
CA ARG A 28 -12.83 -4.31 15.90
C ARG A 28 -12.90 -3.74 14.49
N TYR A 29 -13.91 -4.22 13.76
CA TYR A 29 -14.31 -3.70 12.47
C TYR A 29 -15.71 -3.07 12.61
N TYR A 30 -15.84 -1.80 12.25
CA TYR A 30 -17.03 -1.00 12.48
C TYR A 30 -17.87 -0.86 11.20
N ASP A 31 -19.19 -0.84 11.38
CA ASP A 31 -20.13 -0.47 10.32
C ASP A 31 -20.29 1.06 10.32
N LEU A 32 -19.51 1.72 9.47
CA LEU A 32 -19.39 3.17 9.32
C LEU A 32 -20.06 3.66 8.03
N HIS A 33 -20.21 2.79 7.04
CA HIS A 33 -20.79 3.13 5.74
C HIS A 33 -21.46 1.90 5.08
N PRO A 34 -22.64 2.05 4.44
CA PRO A 34 -23.36 0.93 3.84
C PRO A 34 -22.64 0.29 2.63
N ASP A 35 -21.86 1.07 1.87
CA ASP A 35 -20.95 0.53 0.88
C ASP A 35 -19.73 -0.10 1.56
N ARG A 36 -19.52 -1.41 1.33
CA ARG A 36 -18.45 -2.19 1.95
C ARG A 36 -17.05 -1.72 1.62
N GLY A 37 -16.81 -1.24 0.39
CA GLY A 37 -15.49 -0.79 -0.02
C GLY A 37 -15.13 0.54 0.63
N LEU A 38 -16.09 1.47 0.68
CA LEU A 38 -15.95 2.71 1.44
C LEU A 38 -15.76 2.44 2.93
N ASN A 39 -16.57 1.55 3.52
CA ASN A 39 -16.45 1.15 4.91
C ASN A 39 -15.07 0.57 5.25
N PHE A 40 -14.50 -0.22 4.34
CA PHE A 40 -13.16 -0.77 4.50
C PHE A 40 -12.10 0.32 4.56
N GLN A 41 -12.16 1.34 3.70
CA GLN A 41 -11.18 2.44 3.74
C GLN A 41 -11.27 3.24 5.04
N LEU A 42 -12.48 3.50 5.54
CA LEU A 42 -12.68 4.17 6.84
C LEU A 42 -12.04 3.38 7.99
N ASN A 43 -12.31 2.07 8.04
CA ASN A 43 -11.74 1.18 9.06
C ASN A 43 -10.22 1.05 8.93
N ARG A 44 -9.69 0.97 7.71
CA ARG A 44 -8.25 0.88 7.44
C ARG A 44 -7.51 2.08 8.02
N MET A 45 -7.95 3.30 7.71
CA MET A 45 -7.25 4.51 8.14
C MET A 45 -7.45 4.80 9.63
N TYR A 46 -8.65 4.55 10.16
CA TYR A 46 -8.86 4.57 11.61
C TYR A 46 -7.96 3.56 12.33
N GLY A 47 -7.84 2.33 11.80
CA GLY A 47 -7.13 1.23 12.45
C GLY A 47 -5.64 1.49 12.68
N TRP A 48 -5.01 2.35 11.88
CA TRP A 48 -3.61 2.75 12.07
C TRP A 48 -3.42 3.86 13.11
N VAL A 49 -4.48 4.59 13.45
CA VAL A 49 -4.45 5.67 14.44
C VAL A 49 -5.02 5.21 15.79
N GLY A 50 -6.20 4.58 15.77
CA GLY A 50 -6.86 4.00 16.95
C GLY A 50 -7.44 5.01 17.94
N GLU A 51 -7.67 6.26 17.53
CA GLU A 51 -8.20 7.31 18.41
C GLU A 51 -9.73 7.34 18.42
N ASP A 52 -10.36 7.23 19.59
CA ASP A 52 -11.83 7.22 19.73
C ASP A 52 -12.50 8.48 19.15
N ARG A 53 -11.86 9.65 19.33
CA ARG A 53 -12.33 10.90 18.71
C ARG A 53 -12.33 10.82 17.20
N MET A 54 -11.28 10.23 16.60
CA MET A 54 -11.21 10.03 15.15
C MET A 54 -12.35 9.14 14.66
N LEU A 55 -12.69 8.09 15.42
CA LEU A 55 -13.82 7.21 15.09
C LEU A 55 -15.15 7.97 15.09
N GLY A 56 -15.38 8.86 16.06
CA GLY A 56 -16.57 9.72 16.13
C GLY A 56 -16.67 10.66 14.93
N GLU A 57 -15.59 11.37 14.64
CA GLU A 57 -15.48 12.28 13.49
C GLU A 57 -15.70 11.55 12.15
N ILE A 58 -15.16 10.34 11.99
CA ILE A 58 -15.41 9.50 10.80
C ILE A 58 -16.89 9.12 10.69
N ARG A 59 -17.55 8.72 11.79
CA ARG A 59 -18.97 8.33 11.77
C ARG A 59 -19.85 9.49 11.30
N GLU A 60 -19.60 10.69 11.82
CA GLU A 60 -20.33 11.89 11.45
C GLU A 60 -20.12 12.25 9.97
N ALA A 61 -18.87 12.25 9.51
CA ALA A 61 -18.56 12.51 8.10
C ALA A 61 -19.21 11.48 7.17
N ALA A 62 -19.01 10.18 7.46
CA ALA A 62 -19.50 9.07 6.63
C ALA A 62 -21.02 9.07 6.45
N ALA A 63 -21.77 9.55 7.45
CA ALA A 63 -23.23 9.67 7.37
C ALA A 63 -23.71 10.56 6.20
N THR A 64 -22.88 11.51 5.76
CA THR A 64 -23.22 12.51 4.73
C THR A 64 -22.60 12.24 3.36
N ILE A 65 -21.59 11.37 3.27
CA ILE A 65 -20.86 11.13 2.03
C ILE A 65 -21.69 10.30 1.05
N ARG A 66 -21.81 10.78 -0.20
CA ARG A 66 -22.53 10.10 -1.29
C ARG A 66 -21.74 10.02 -2.59
N ASP A 67 -20.67 10.80 -2.72
CA ASP A 67 -19.83 10.91 -3.91
C ASP A 67 -18.38 11.26 -3.53
N TYR A 68 -17.47 11.22 -4.51
CA TYR A 68 -16.06 11.55 -4.29
C TYR A 68 -15.83 12.99 -3.82
N GLY A 69 -16.67 13.94 -4.27
CA GLY A 69 -16.54 15.34 -3.89
C GLY A 69 -16.83 15.57 -2.41
N GLY A 70 -17.92 14.97 -1.92
CA GLY A 70 -18.28 14.93 -0.50
C GLY A 70 -17.23 14.21 0.32
N TRP A 71 -16.74 13.06 -0.14
CA TRP A 71 -15.65 12.32 0.51
C TRP A 71 -14.40 13.19 0.68
N THR A 72 -13.93 13.78 -0.43
CA THR A 72 -12.71 14.59 -0.47
C THR A 72 -12.85 15.80 0.45
N ARG A 73 -13.95 16.56 0.35
CA ARG A 73 -14.17 17.74 1.17
C ARG A 73 -14.23 17.40 2.66
N ALA A 74 -14.96 16.35 3.03
CA ALA A 74 -15.12 15.95 4.43
C ALA A 74 -13.78 15.60 5.06
N PHE A 75 -12.99 14.74 4.42
CA PHE A 75 -11.73 14.28 4.98
C PHE A 75 -10.60 15.30 4.86
N THR A 76 -10.58 16.17 3.85
CA THR A 76 -9.68 17.33 3.84
C THR A 76 -10.02 18.28 4.99
N GLY A 77 -11.30 18.57 5.23
CA GLY A 77 -11.73 19.43 6.35
C GLY A 77 -11.33 18.87 7.71
N LEU A 78 -11.54 17.57 7.93
CA LEU A 78 -11.11 16.87 9.15
C LEU A 78 -9.58 16.86 9.30
N ALA A 79 -8.84 16.72 8.19
CA ALA A 79 -7.39 16.81 8.20
C ALA A 79 -6.92 18.19 8.69
N GLU A 80 -7.45 19.28 8.14
CA GLU A 80 -7.07 20.63 8.57
C GLU A 80 -7.43 20.89 10.03
N ALA A 81 -8.64 20.50 10.46
CA ALA A 81 -9.07 20.68 11.85
C ALA A 81 -8.17 19.91 12.83
N ALA A 82 -7.85 18.66 12.53
CA ALA A 82 -6.94 17.86 13.35
C ALA A 82 -5.53 18.49 13.43
N LEU A 83 -5.01 18.99 12.31
CA LEU A 83 -3.68 19.62 12.27
C LEU A 83 -3.62 20.96 12.99
N ALA A 84 -4.69 21.76 12.94
CA ALA A 84 -4.81 23.00 13.70
C ALA A 84 -4.80 22.76 15.23
N GLU A 85 -5.21 21.57 15.66
CA GLU A 85 -5.17 21.11 17.06
C GLU A 85 -3.93 20.27 17.38
N GLU A 86 -2.90 20.30 16.52
CA GLU A 86 -1.65 19.55 16.69
C GLU A 86 -1.82 18.01 16.74
N ARG A 87 -2.96 17.48 16.26
CA ARG A 87 -3.20 16.04 16.11
C ARG A 87 -2.61 15.54 14.79
N THR A 88 -1.28 15.50 14.72
CA THR A 88 -0.53 15.17 13.49
C THR A 88 -0.96 13.86 12.83
N LEU A 89 -1.05 12.76 13.58
CA LEU A 89 -1.40 11.45 13.02
C LEU A 89 -2.86 11.39 12.51
N PRO A 90 -3.89 11.77 13.30
CA PRO A 90 -5.25 11.89 12.76
C PRO A 90 -5.30 12.77 11.50
N GLY A 91 -4.63 13.92 11.51
CA GLY A 91 -4.53 14.81 10.36
C GLY A 91 -3.94 14.13 9.11
N ALA A 92 -2.84 13.39 9.27
CA ALA A 92 -2.23 12.62 8.20
C ALA A 92 -3.20 11.59 7.61
N TYR A 93 -3.83 10.78 8.45
CA TYR A 93 -4.70 9.68 7.99
C TYR A 93 -6.05 10.18 7.46
N TYR A 94 -6.54 11.32 7.90
CA TYR A 94 -7.65 12.01 7.22
C TYR A 94 -7.24 12.51 5.82
N LEU A 95 -6.05 13.08 5.69
CA LEU A 95 -5.56 13.48 4.38
C LEU A 95 -5.38 12.26 3.46
N ARG A 96 -4.93 11.13 4.01
CA ARG A 96 -4.86 9.86 3.29
C ARG A 96 -6.23 9.36 2.83
N LEU A 97 -7.25 9.47 3.68
CA LEU A 97 -8.64 9.17 3.30
C LEU A 97 -9.08 10.06 2.14
N ALA A 98 -8.83 11.38 2.21
CA ALA A 98 -9.19 12.31 1.14
C ALA A 98 -8.48 11.97 -0.18
N GLU A 99 -7.17 11.73 -0.13
CA GLU A 99 -6.33 11.44 -1.30
C GLU A 99 -6.70 10.12 -1.98
N PHE A 100 -7.17 9.12 -1.22
CA PHE A 100 -7.45 7.77 -1.72
C PHE A 100 -8.38 7.74 -2.94
N PHE A 101 -9.40 8.60 -2.95
CA PHE A 101 -10.38 8.70 -4.03
C PHE A 101 -10.12 9.85 -5.00
N MET A 102 -8.99 10.55 -4.89
CA MET A 102 -8.50 11.43 -5.96
C MET A 102 -7.88 10.57 -7.06
N PHE A 103 -8.31 10.75 -8.31
CA PHE A 103 -7.73 10.06 -9.46
C PHE A 103 -6.39 10.65 -9.88
N ALA A 104 -5.60 9.91 -10.67
CA ALA A 104 -4.27 10.32 -11.10
C ALA A 104 -4.24 11.65 -11.88
N ASP A 105 -5.35 12.02 -12.52
CA ASP A 105 -5.54 13.28 -13.24
C ASP A 105 -6.06 14.42 -12.35
N ASP A 106 -6.37 14.17 -11.07
CA ASP A 106 -6.74 15.21 -10.12
C ASP A 106 -5.47 15.99 -9.71
N PRO A 107 -5.39 17.30 -10.01
CA PRO A 107 -4.19 18.09 -9.73
C PRO A 107 -3.87 18.21 -8.24
N ARG A 108 -4.83 17.88 -7.36
CA ARG A 108 -4.66 17.93 -5.90
C ARG A 108 -3.99 16.67 -5.35
N LYS A 109 -4.03 15.54 -6.07
CA LYS A 109 -3.60 14.23 -5.56
C LYS A 109 -2.16 14.24 -5.09
N ARG A 110 -1.23 14.75 -5.92
CA ARG A 110 0.20 14.80 -5.60
C ARG A 110 0.45 15.59 -4.31
N ALA A 111 -0.10 16.80 -4.20
CA ALA A 111 0.09 17.64 -3.01
C ALA A 111 -0.50 16.99 -1.75
N ALA A 112 -1.67 16.35 -1.86
CA ALA A 112 -2.29 15.62 -0.75
C ALA A 112 -1.44 14.43 -0.31
N ARG A 113 -0.90 13.66 -1.28
CA ARG A 113 0.01 12.54 -1.00
C ARG A 113 1.28 13.02 -0.30
N ASP A 114 1.98 14.00 -0.86
CA ASP A 114 3.27 14.45 -0.33
C ASP A 114 3.12 14.98 1.09
N ARG A 115 2.02 15.67 1.38
CA ARG A 115 1.69 16.13 2.74
C ARG A 115 1.29 14.97 3.66
N PHE A 116 0.56 13.95 3.18
CA PHE A 116 0.32 12.74 3.97
C PHE A 116 1.64 12.06 4.37
N VAL A 117 2.53 11.82 3.41
CA VAL A 117 3.84 11.20 3.64
C VAL A 117 4.64 11.99 4.67
N ALA A 118 4.74 13.32 4.50
CA ALA A 118 5.48 14.17 5.43
C ALA A 118 4.91 14.12 6.86
N LEU A 119 3.58 14.20 7.01
CA LEU A 119 2.92 14.15 8.32
C LEU A 119 3.02 12.76 8.97
N ALA A 120 2.90 11.70 8.18
CA ALA A 120 3.05 10.33 8.68
C ALA A 120 4.47 10.10 9.21
N LEU A 121 5.50 10.46 8.45
CA LEU A 121 6.90 10.38 8.89
C LEU A 121 7.14 11.18 10.16
N ALA A 122 6.70 12.44 10.19
CA ALA A 122 6.83 13.31 11.37
C ALA A 122 6.14 12.71 12.61
N GLY A 123 4.95 12.12 12.43
CA GLY A 123 4.21 11.46 13.49
C GLY A 123 4.91 10.25 14.12
N TYR A 124 5.89 9.67 13.42
CA TYR A 124 6.76 8.59 13.90
C TYR A 124 8.21 9.04 14.17
N GLY A 125 8.47 10.35 14.18
CA GLY A 125 9.80 10.91 14.44
C GLY A 125 10.81 10.63 13.33
N MET A 126 10.34 10.29 12.13
CA MET A 126 11.17 10.13 10.94
C MET A 126 11.29 11.46 10.20
N ARG A 127 12.44 11.65 9.55
CA ARG A 127 12.72 12.79 8.69
C ARG A 127 12.62 12.36 7.22
N PRO A 128 12.39 13.30 6.28
CA PRO A 128 12.39 12.99 4.85
C PRO A 128 13.67 12.27 4.38
N GLU A 129 14.82 12.56 4.98
CA GLU A 129 16.11 11.97 4.64
C GLU A 129 16.25 10.50 5.05
N ASP A 130 15.37 10.02 5.94
CA ASP A 130 15.33 8.60 6.33
C ASP A 130 14.68 7.73 5.22
N ARG A 131 14.15 8.36 4.16
CA ARG A 131 13.69 7.70 2.93
C ARG A 131 14.86 7.54 1.95
N GLU A 132 15.31 6.30 1.79
CA GLU A 132 16.34 5.92 0.84
C GLU A 132 15.75 5.67 -0.56
N LEU A 133 16.58 5.81 -1.60
CA LEU A 133 16.16 5.64 -3.00
C LEU A 133 17.03 4.59 -3.70
N VAL A 134 16.51 3.37 -3.83
CA VAL A 134 17.20 2.24 -4.44
C VAL A 134 17.23 2.38 -5.96
N PRO A 135 18.39 2.30 -6.65
CA PRO A 135 18.45 2.29 -8.10
C PRO A 135 17.74 1.07 -8.71
N PHE A 136 16.83 1.29 -9.64
CA PHE A 136 16.13 0.21 -10.35
C PHE A 136 15.76 0.63 -11.76
N ARG A 137 16.25 -0.09 -12.78
CA ARG A 137 15.95 0.15 -14.21
C ARG A 137 16.00 1.64 -14.65
N GLY A 138 17.03 2.37 -14.20
CA GLY A 138 17.19 3.80 -14.52
C GLY A 138 16.19 4.74 -13.82
N ARG A 139 15.51 4.25 -12.79
CA ARG A 139 14.57 4.95 -11.89
C ARG A 139 14.96 4.67 -10.43
N ARG A 140 14.03 4.87 -9.49
CA ARG A 140 14.25 4.68 -8.05
C ARG A 140 13.07 3.94 -7.39
N LEU A 141 13.37 3.13 -6.39
CA LEU A 141 12.40 2.53 -5.48
C LEU A 141 12.57 3.18 -4.09
N PRO A 142 11.53 3.83 -3.55
CA PRO A 142 11.51 4.32 -2.17
C PRO A 142 11.69 3.19 -1.16
N LEU A 143 12.52 3.43 -0.14
CA LEU A 143 12.82 2.45 0.90
C LEU A 143 12.99 3.13 2.27
N TYR A 144 12.49 2.49 3.31
CA TYR A 144 12.73 2.82 4.70
C TYR A 144 13.40 1.63 5.39
N HIS A 145 14.51 1.87 6.07
CA HIS A 145 15.24 0.83 6.80
C HIS A 145 15.19 1.11 8.31
N LEU A 146 14.26 0.46 9.01
CA LEU A 146 14.11 0.55 10.46
C LEU A 146 14.98 -0.54 11.12
N ARG A 147 16.17 -0.13 11.55
CA ARG A 147 17.15 -1.03 12.18
C ARG A 147 16.78 -1.31 13.64
N SER A 148 16.99 -2.56 14.06
CA SER A 148 16.92 -3.00 15.44
C SER A 148 18.33 -3.21 15.99
N GLU A 149 18.59 -2.81 17.24
CA GLU A 149 19.93 -2.94 17.85
C GLU A 149 20.41 -4.39 17.97
N ARG A 150 19.46 -5.34 18.05
CA ARG A 150 19.71 -6.79 18.11
C ARG A 150 18.70 -7.53 17.26
N ALA A 151 18.83 -7.40 15.94
CA ALA A 151 17.93 -8.03 14.98
C ALA A 151 17.98 -9.57 15.07
N LYS A 152 16.81 -10.18 15.23
CA LYS A 152 16.61 -11.64 15.20
C LYS A 152 16.49 -12.17 13.78
N ASP A 153 16.00 -11.34 12.87
CA ASP A 153 15.82 -11.60 11.45
C ASP A 153 15.61 -10.26 10.72
N THR A 154 15.72 -10.26 9.39
CA THR A 154 15.34 -9.13 8.53
C THR A 154 14.00 -9.43 7.85
N VAL A 155 13.02 -8.58 8.07
CA VAL A 155 11.70 -8.63 7.41
C VAL A 155 11.65 -7.55 6.34
N VAL A 156 11.49 -7.98 5.09
CA VAL A 156 11.31 -7.07 3.96
C VAL A 156 9.82 -6.95 3.66
N VAL A 157 9.26 -5.75 3.78
CA VAL A 157 7.82 -5.48 3.69
C VAL A 157 7.52 -4.66 2.45
N PHE A 158 6.50 -5.05 1.69
CA PHE A 158 5.98 -4.28 0.57
C PHE A 158 4.48 -4.49 0.41
N GLY A 159 3.85 -3.57 -0.31
CA GLY A 159 2.41 -3.57 -0.46
C GLY A 159 1.89 -4.32 -1.68
N GLY A 160 0.67 -3.94 -2.05
CA GLY A 160 -0.06 -4.45 -3.19
C GLY A 160 -0.47 -3.33 -4.14
N TYR A 161 -1.77 -3.23 -4.37
CA TYR A 161 -2.35 -2.50 -5.50
C TYR A 161 -2.47 -0.98 -5.31
N ASP A 162 -2.74 -0.53 -4.08
CA ASP A 162 -3.05 0.86 -3.73
C ASP A 162 -2.12 1.40 -2.63
N SER A 163 -0.96 0.77 -2.47
CA SER A 163 -0.16 0.88 -1.26
C SER A 163 0.75 2.09 -1.26
N TYR A 164 0.65 2.87 -0.19
CA TYR A 164 1.70 3.73 0.33
C TYR A 164 2.30 3.07 1.56
N ILE A 165 3.59 2.80 1.55
CA ILE A 165 4.25 2.06 2.64
C ILE A 165 4.17 2.83 3.97
N GLU A 166 4.02 4.15 3.91
CA GLU A 166 3.93 5.06 5.03
C GLU A 166 2.63 4.91 5.83
N GLU A 167 1.58 4.31 5.25
CA GLU A 167 0.37 3.92 6.00
C GLU A 167 0.67 2.87 7.07
N TRP A 168 1.77 2.13 6.92
CA TRP A 168 2.09 0.98 7.76
C TRP A 168 3.22 1.24 8.74
N LEU A 169 3.74 2.47 8.82
CA LEU A 169 4.69 2.87 9.86
C LEU A 169 4.32 2.31 11.25
N PRO A 170 3.06 2.38 11.75
CA PRO A 170 2.72 1.74 13.03
C PRO A 170 3.12 0.26 13.14
N MET A 171 2.81 -0.56 12.12
CA MET A 171 3.19 -1.97 12.07
C MET A 171 4.70 -2.16 11.90
N LEU A 172 5.35 -1.36 11.05
CA LEU A 172 6.78 -1.47 10.76
C LEU A 172 7.62 -1.14 12.01
N PHE A 173 7.25 -0.10 12.75
CA PHE A 173 7.87 0.24 14.03
C PHE A 173 7.59 -0.81 15.11
N TRP A 174 6.39 -1.39 15.13
CA TRP A 174 6.08 -2.51 16.03
C TRP A 174 6.97 -3.73 15.75
N LEU A 175 7.19 -4.09 14.48
CA LEU A 175 8.11 -5.17 14.09
C LEU A 175 9.55 -4.87 14.52
N ARG A 176 10.02 -3.62 14.30
CA ARG A 176 11.34 -3.17 14.79
C ARG A 176 11.48 -3.38 16.30
N ASP A 177 10.47 -2.97 17.08
CA ASP A 177 10.47 -3.04 18.54
C ASP A 177 10.34 -4.48 19.07
N ALA A 178 9.81 -5.39 18.25
CA ALA A 178 9.80 -6.83 18.51
C ALA A 178 11.18 -7.49 18.25
N GLY A 179 12.15 -6.74 17.70
CA GLY A 179 13.52 -7.18 17.48
C GLY A 179 13.82 -7.63 16.05
N TYR A 180 13.13 -7.09 15.04
CA TYR A 180 13.40 -7.37 13.63
C TYR A 180 14.05 -6.16 12.96
N ASP A 181 15.01 -6.39 12.07
CA ASP A 181 15.36 -5.36 11.08
C ASP A 181 14.23 -5.30 10.05
N VAL A 182 13.72 -4.11 9.77
CA VAL A 182 12.60 -3.94 8.85
C VAL A 182 13.04 -3.12 7.65
N VAL A 183 12.97 -3.72 6.47
CA VAL A 183 13.20 -3.06 5.19
C VAL A 183 11.85 -2.92 4.49
N ALA A 184 11.27 -1.73 4.53
CA ALA A 184 9.97 -1.45 3.93
C ALA A 184 10.16 -0.67 2.63
N PHE A 185 9.66 -1.15 1.50
CA PHE A 185 9.88 -0.47 0.22
C PHE A 185 8.64 -0.42 -0.66
N GLU A 186 8.65 0.52 -1.60
CA GLU A 186 7.63 0.67 -2.63
C GLU A 186 8.21 0.23 -3.98
N GLY A 187 7.67 -0.86 -4.53
CA GLY A 187 8.07 -1.36 -5.85
C GLY A 187 7.31 -0.71 -7.00
N PRO A 188 7.60 -1.08 -8.26
CA PRO A 188 6.83 -0.61 -9.42
C PRO A 188 5.32 -0.77 -9.19
N GLY A 189 4.53 0.26 -9.52
CA GLY A 189 3.08 0.31 -9.29
C GLY A 189 2.66 0.75 -7.88
N GLN A 190 3.61 1.05 -6.99
CA GLN A 190 3.36 1.42 -5.59
C GLN A 190 3.94 2.79 -5.28
N GLY A 191 3.27 3.52 -4.39
CA GLY A 191 3.57 4.88 -3.97
C GLY A 191 4.56 5.66 -4.82
N GLY A 192 5.69 6.06 -4.25
CA GLY A 192 6.65 6.93 -4.93
C GLY A 192 7.29 6.29 -6.17
N ALA A 193 7.45 4.97 -6.20
CA ALA A 193 7.95 4.29 -7.40
C ALA A 193 7.03 4.55 -8.62
N LEU A 194 5.70 4.57 -8.41
CA LEU A 194 4.73 4.95 -9.43
C LEU A 194 4.59 6.47 -9.56
N GLU A 195 4.25 7.15 -8.47
CA GLU A 195 3.81 8.56 -8.47
C GLU A 195 4.95 9.56 -8.73
N GLU A 196 6.19 9.23 -8.35
CA GLU A 196 7.36 10.10 -8.50
C GLU A 196 8.29 9.60 -9.61
N PHE A 197 8.44 8.29 -9.76
CA PHE A 197 9.41 7.69 -10.68
C PHE A 197 8.78 7.00 -11.91
N GLY A 198 7.46 6.97 -12.01
CA GLY A 198 6.74 6.53 -13.21
C GLY A 198 6.98 5.07 -13.55
N LEU A 199 7.10 4.20 -12.55
CA LEU A 199 7.25 2.75 -12.73
C LEU A 199 5.88 2.06 -12.58
N PRO A 200 5.27 1.55 -13.67
CA PRO A 200 4.05 0.75 -13.58
C PRO A 200 4.31 -0.62 -12.95
N LEU A 201 3.27 -1.23 -12.39
CA LEU A 201 3.32 -2.54 -11.74
C LEU A 201 3.89 -3.62 -12.67
N THR A 202 4.74 -4.48 -12.11
CA THR A 202 5.31 -5.64 -12.81
C THR A 202 4.98 -6.94 -12.09
N ALA A 203 4.70 -8.00 -12.84
CA ALA A 203 4.56 -9.35 -12.31
C ALA A 203 5.92 -10.04 -12.03
N ALA A 204 7.02 -9.50 -12.56
CA ALA A 204 8.39 -9.97 -12.30
C ALA A 204 8.91 -9.39 -10.97
N TRP A 205 8.19 -9.65 -9.87
CA TRP A 205 8.45 -9.00 -8.57
C TRP A 205 9.75 -9.44 -7.88
N HIS A 206 10.36 -10.53 -8.34
CA HIS A 206 11.70 -10.90 -7.88
C HIS A 206 12.76 -9.85 -8.25
N GLU A 207 12.58 -9.09 -9.33
CA GLU A 207 13.54 -8.07 -9.75
C GLU A 207 13.63 -6.86 -8.80
N PRO A 208 12.53 -6.17 -8.42
CA PRO A 208 12.61 -5.09 -7.43
C PRO A 208 13.07 -5.61 -6.06
N VAL A 209 12.67 -6.83 -5.67
CA VAL A 209 13.18 -7.47 -4.44
C VAL A 209 14.70 -7.67 -4.53
N ALA A 210 15.21 -8.21 -5.63
CA ALA A 210 16.65 -8.41 -5.83
C ALA A 210 17.42 -7.08 -5.72
N ALA A 211 16.92 -6.00 -6.34
CA ALA A 211 17.54 -4.69 -6.27
C ALA A 211 17.58 -4.13 -4.83
N VAL A 212 16.51 -4.32 -4.06
CA VAL A 212 16.46 -3.93 -2.65
C VAL A 212 17.44 -4.75 -1.80
N LEU A 213 17.55 -6.05 -2.05
CA LEU A 213 18.47 -6.92 -1.32
C LEU A 213 19.94 -6.67 -1.71
N ASP A 214 20.21 -6.31 -2.97
CA ASP A 214 21.54 -5.89 -3.42
C ASP A 214 21.96 -4.59 -2.73
N TYR A 215 21.04 -3.62 -2.68
CA TYR A 215 21.29 -2.32 -2.07
C TYR A 215 21.49 -2.40 -0.56
N THR A 216 20.68 -3.20 0.15
CA THR A 216 20.75 -3.34 1.61
C THR A 216 21.80 -4.35 2.08
N GLY A 217 22.26 -5.25 1.20
CA GLY A 217 23.12 -6.37 1.54
C GLY A 217 22.43 -7.50 2.33
N ALA A 218 21.11 -7.43 2.50
CA ALA A 218 20.36 -8.39 3.30
C ALA A 218 20.32 -9.79 2.64
N ARG A 219 20.42 -10.84 3.45
CA ARG A 219 20.39 -12.24 3.02
C ARG A 219 19.61 -13.09 4.02
N GLY A 220 19.01 -14.18 3.55
CA GLY A 220 18.26 -15.09 4.41
C GLY A 220 16.99 -14.48 4.99
N VAL A 221 16.37 -13.55 4.24
CA VAL A 221 15.31 -12.67 4.72
C VAL A 221 13.95 -13.37 4.79
N THR A 222 13.06 -12.78 5.58
CA THR A 222 11.61 -13.03 5.51
C THR A 222 10.95 -11.94 4.66
N LEU A 223 10.30 -12.29 3.55
CA LEU A 223 9.46 -11.34 2.83
C LEU A 223 8.05 -11.31 3.40
N MET A 224 7.43 -10.14 3.41
CA MET A 224 6.02 -9.93 3.73
C MET A 224 5.38 -9.06 2.65
N GLY A 225 4.42 -9.64 1.92
CA GLY A 225 3.67 -8.93 0.89
C GLY A 225 2.19 -8.81 1.28
N LEU A 226 1.67 -7.58 1.28
CA LEU A 226 0.31 -7.29 1.72
C LEU A 226 -0.68 -7.13 0.54
N SER A 227 -1.89 -7.67 0.67
CA SER A 227 -2.97 -7.64 -0.35
C SER A 227 -2.51 -8.29 -1.67
N LEU A 228 -2.48 -7.56 -2.80
CA LEU A 228 -1.85 -8.04 -4.03
C LEU A 228 -0.38 -8.44 -3.81
N GLY A 229 0.28 -7.84 -2.81
CA GLY A 229 1.59 -8.27 -2.31
C GLY A 229 1.66 -9.75 -1.96
N GLY A 230 0.55 -10.40 -1.58
CA GLY A 230 0.47 -11.84 -1.36
C GLY A 230 0.75 -12.69 -2.61
N CYS A 231 0.35 -12.21 -3.78
CA CYS A 231 0.75 -12.82 -5.06
C CYS A 231 2.23 -12.53 -5.34
N LEU A 232 2.61 -11.26 -5.19
CA LEU A 232 3.94 -10.76 -5.51
C LEU A 232 5.03 -11.41 -4.65
N VAL A 233 4.76 -11.68 -3.37
CA VAL A 233 5.70 -12.31 -2.43
C VAL A 233 5.96 -13.77 -2.76
N ILE A 234 4.92 -14.52 -3.15
CA ILE A 234 5.07 -15.91 -3.58
C ILE A 234 5.90 -15.96 -4.86
N ARG A 235 5.62 -15.06 -5.81
CA ARG A 235 6.39 -14.95 -7.06
C ARG A 235 7.84 -14.55 -6.78
N ALA A 236 8.10 -13.57 -5.92
CA ALA A 236 9.46 -13.17 -5.58
C ALA A 236 10.25 -14.30 -4.91
N ALA A 237 9.64 -14.98 -3.93
CA ALA A 237 10.26 -16.10 -3.22
C ALA A 237 10.60 -17.29 -4.13
N ALA A 238 9.89 -17.47 -5.25
CA ALA A 238 10.16 -18.53 -6.21
C ALA A 238 11.45 -18.30 -7.04
N PHE A 239 11.94 -17.06 -7.14
CA PHE A 239 13.06 -16.72 -8.04
C PHE A 239 14.23 -16.00 -7.34
N GLU A 240 14.05 -15.51 -6.10
CA GLU A 240 15.11 -14.82 -5.35
C GLU A 240 15.68 -15.74 -4.24
N PRO A 241 16.86 -16.35 -4.42
CA PRO A 241 17.41 -17.35 -3.51
C PRO A 241 17.80 -16.82 -2.12
N ARG A 242 17.89 -15.49 -1.93
CA ARG A 242 18.13 -14.89 -0.61
C ARG A 242 16.87 -14.88 0.28
N VAL A 243 15.71 -15.20 -0.27
CA VAL A 243 14.44 -15.27 0.47
C VAL A 243 14.30 -16.66 1.08
N HIS A 244 14.28 -16.73 2.41
CA HIS A 244 14.12 -18.01 3.13
C HIS A 244 12.69 -18.25 3.59
N ARG A 245 11.92 -17.17 3.82
CA ARG A 245 10.56 -17.22 4.33
C ARG A 245 9.70 -16.20 3.59
N ALA A 246 8.42 -16.52 3.39
CA ALA A 246 7.46 -15.65 2.74
C ALA A 246 6.15 -15.62 3.55
N ILE A 247 5.64 -14.42 3.77
CA ILE A 247 4.35 -14.15 4.41
C ILE A 247 3.48 -13.45 3.37
N ALA A 248 2.44 -14.14 2.91
CA ALA A 248 1.40 -13.57 2.06
C ALA A 248 0.24 -13.10 2.94
N PHE A 249 0.00 -11.79 2.98
CA PHE A 249 -1.01 -11.19 3.86
C PHE A 249 -2.00 -10.31 3.08
N ASP A 250 -3.04 -10.86 2.46
CA ASP A 250 -3.51 -12.24 2.48
C ASP A 250 -2.94 -13.10 1.34
N VAL A 251 -3.35 -14.37 1.27
CA VAL A 251 -2.96 -15.27 0.19
C VAL A 251 -3.76 -14.92 -1.07
N MET A 252 -3.08 -14.40 -2.10
CA MET A 252 -3.67 -14.10 -3.40
C MET A 252 -3.01 -14.91 -4.51
N THR A 253 -3.63 -16.01 -4.92
CA THR A 253 -3.08 -16.91 -5.95
C THR A 253 -3.42 -16.51 -7.39
N ASP A 254 -4.46 -15.70 -7.58
CA ASP A 254 -4.92 -15.18 -8.88
C ASP A 254 -5.70 -13.88 -8.65
N CYS A 255 -5.06 -12.74 -8.91
CA CYS A 255 -5.66 -11.42 -8.67
C CYS A 255 -6.94 -11.20 -9.52
N GLY A 256 -6.91 -11.63 -10.78
CA GLY A 256 -8.07 -11.55 -11.67
C GLY A 256 -9.25 -12.38 -11.16
N ALA A 257 -8.98 -13.55 -10.58
CA ALA A 257 -10.02 -14.38 -9.96
C ALA A 257 -10.61 -13.72 -8.71
N CYS A 258 -9.79 -13.09 -7.86
CA CYS A 258 -10.27 -12.33 -6.70
C CYS A 258 -11.18 -11.18 -7.11
N ILE A 259 -10.80 -10.39 -8.12
CA ILE A 259 -11.63 -9.28 -8.63
C ILE A 259 -12.95 -9.80 -9.21
N ARG A 260 -12.91 -10.87 -10.01
CA ARG A 260 -14.14 -11.50 -10.52
C ARG A 260 -15.01 -12.03 -9.37
N HIS A 261 -14.40 -12.62 -8.34
CA HIS A 261 -15.13 -13.13 -7.18
C HIS A 261 -15.84 -12.01 -6.40
N ALA A 262 -15.13 -10.91 -6.12
CA ALA A 262 -15.69 -9.73 -5.46
C ALA A 262 -16.87 -9.13 -6.26
N ALA A 263 -16.76 -9.09 -7.59
CA ALA A 263 -17.86 -8.68 -8.46
C ALA A 263 -19.05 -9.65 -8.41
N ARG A 264 -18.86 -10.96 -8.18
CA ARG A 264 -19.97 -11.91 -8.01
C ARG A 264 -20.76 -11.70 -6.73
N LEU A 265 -20.06 -11.38 -5.63
CA LEU A 265 -20.66 -11.22 -4.31
C LEU A 265 -21.44 -9.92 -4.14
N SER A 266 -21.28 -8.97 -5.07
CA SER A 266 -21.93 -7.67 -5.00
C SER A 266 -23.30 -7.71 -5.70
N PRO A 267 -24.41 -7.45 -4.99
CA PRO A 267 -25.75 -7.41 -5.60
C PRO A 267 -25.80 -6.48 -6.82
N GLY A 268 -26.38 -6.95 -7.93
CA GLY A 268 -26.49 -6.18 -9.17
C GLY A 268 -25.23 -6.12 -10.05
N LYS A 269 -24.07 -6.65 -9.58
CA LYS A 269 -22.81 -6.65 -10.35
C LYS A 269 -22.56 -7.93 -11.15
N SER A 270 -23.48 -8.89 -11.14
CA SER A 270 -23.40 -10.12 -11.97
C SER A 270 -23.38 -9.83 -13.48
N ALA A 271 -23.99 -8.72 -13.91
CA ALA A 271 -23.90 -8.24 -15.29
C ALA A 271 -22.47 -7.81 -15.68
N ALA A 272 -21.67 -7.30 -14.73
CA ALA A 272 -20.26 -6.97 -14.94
C ALA A 272 -19.43 -8.21 -15.27
N LEU A 273 -19.82 -9.38 -14.75
CA LEU A 273 -19.13 -10.64 -15.05
C LEU A 273 -19.31 -11.06 -16.52
N ARG A 274 -20.46 -10.74 -17.12
CA ARG A 274 -20.70 -10.99 -18.54
C ARG A 274 -19.87 -10.08 -19.44
N ALA A 275 -19.44 -8.91 -18.92
CA ALA A 275 -18.61 -7.97 -19.66
C ALA A 275 -17.25 -8.56 -20.04
N PHE A 276 -16.69 -9.46 -19.22
CA PHE A 276 -15.42 -10.15 -19.49
C PHE A 276 -15.44 -11.07 -20.71
N SER A 277 -16.62 -11.40 -21.24
CA SER A 277 -16.77 -12.20 -22.47
C SER A 277 -17.07 -11.34 -23.71
N LEU A 278 -17.11 -10.01 -23.58
CA LEU A 278 -17.40 -9.09 -24.67
C LEU A 278 -16.12 -8.74 -25.44
N ALA A 279 -16.29 -8.31 -26.70
CA ALA A 279 -15.19 -7.74 -27.48
C ALA A 279 -14.61 -6.49 -26.78
N PRO A 280 -13.31 -6.18 -26.94
CA PRO A 280 -12.63 -5.15 -26.15
C PRO A 280 -13.34 -3.78 -26.08
N PRO A 281 -13.81 -3.18 -27.19
CA PRO A 281 -14.48 -1.87 -27.13
C PRO A 281 -15.81 -1.92 -26.38
N LEU A 282 -16.50 -3.06 -26.44
CA LEU A 282 -17.78 -3.25 -25.76
C LEU A 282 -17.58 -3.49 -24.26
N LEU A 283 -16.52 -4.23 -23.87
CA LEU A 283 -16.10 -4.35 -22.48
C LEU A 283 -15.82 -2.97 -21.89
N ASP A 284 -14.99 -2.16 -22.56
CA ASP A 284 -14.60 -0.83 -22.10
C ASP A 284 -15.83 0.08 -21.89
N ALA A 285 -16.79 0.04 -22.82
CA ALA A 285 -18.03 0.80 -22.73
C ALA A 285 -18.92 0.34 -21.56
N VAL A 286 -19.07 -0.97 -21.36
CA VAL A 286 -19.89 -1.54 -20.27
C VAL A 286 -19.28 -1.21 -18.91
N VAL A 287 -17.97 -1.41 -18.75
CA VAL A 287 -17.27 -1.12 -17.49
C VAL A 287 -17.33 0.37 -17.17
N SER A 288 -17.13 1.24 -18.16
CA SER A 288 -17.27 2.69 -17.99
C SER A 288 -18.68 3.09 -17.55
N ARG A 289 -19.72 2.47 -18.11
CA ARG A 289 -21.12 2.72 -17.70
C ARG A 289 -21.41 2.24 -16.28
N LEU A 290 -20.85 1.11 -15.87
CA LEU A 290 -20.99 0.58 -14.52
C LEU A 290 -20.28 1.46 -13.49
N GLY A 291 -19.06 1.91 -13.80
CA GLY A 291 -18.30 2.82 -12.92
C GLY A 291 -19.07 4.10 -12.58
N ARG A 292 -19.75 4.71 -13.56
CA ARG A 292 -20.58 5.92 -13.34
C ARG A 292 -21.72 5.76 -12.32
N ARG A 293 -22.03 4.52 -11.89
CA ARG A 293 -23.11 4.21 -10.95
C ARG A 293 -22.60 3.71 -9.60
N ASP A 294 -21.30 3.44 -9.48
CA ASP A 294 -20.71 2.78 -8.32
C ASP A 294 -19.28 3.26 -8.12
N LEU A 295 -19.06 3.98 -7.01
CA LEU A 295 -17.78 4.59 -6.69
C LEU A 295 -16.67 3.53 -6.60
N MET A 296 -16.92 2.38 -6.00
CA MET A 296 -15.88 1.36 -5.85
C MET A 296 -15.53 0.68 -7.18
N VAL A 297 -16.48 0.54 -8.11
CA VAL A 297 -16.20 0.02 -9.46
C VAL A 297 -15.38 1.04 -10.26
N GLU A 298 -15.79 2.30 -10.27
CA GLU A 298 -15.03 3.35 -10.98
C GLU A 298 -13.62 3.49 -10.42
N TRP A 299 -13.50 3.56 -9.10
CA TRP A 299 -12.20 3.64 -8.43
C TRP A 299 -11.33 2.43 -8.73
N GLY A 300 -11.84 1.21 -8.57
CA GLY A 300 -11.04 0.00 -8.77
C GLY A 300 -10.45 -0.11 -10.17
N VAL A 301 -11.24 0.24 -11.19
CA VAL A 301 -10.80 0.21 -12.60
C VAL A 301 -9.82 1.34 -12.91
N LYS A 302 -10.14 2.59 -12.55
CA LYS A 302 -9.26 3.73 -12.81
C LYS A 302 -7.92 3.60 -12.08
N GLN A 303 -7.94 3.17 -10.82
CA GLN A 303 -6.73 2.91 -10.06
C GLN A 303 -5.92 1.78 -10.68
N GLY A 304 -6.56 0.73 -11.20
CA GLY A 304 -5.87 -0.36 -11.88
C GLY A 304 -5.19 0.02 -13.16
N MET A 305 -5.88 0.83 -13.96
CA MET A 305 -5.32 1.41 -15.17
C MET A 305 -4.08 2.26 -14.85
N HIS A 306 -4.15 3.11 -13.81
CA HIS A 306 -3.02 3.91 -13.36
C HIS A 306 -1.85 3.04 -12.88
N VAL A 307 -2.10 2.11 -11.96
CA VAL A 307 -1.09 1.23 -11.35
C VAL A 307 -0.37 0.37 -12.38
N MET A 308 -1.09 -0.17 -13.36
CA MET A 308 -0.52 -1.02 -14.39
C MET A 308 -0.04 -0.26 -15.64
N GLY A 309 -0.28 1.05 -15.72
CA GLY A 309 -0.05 1.81 -16.95
C GLY A 309 -0.91 1.35 -18.12
N ALA A 310 -2.10 0.82 -17.84
CA ALA A 310 -3.00 0.27 -18.85
C ALA A 310 -3.91 1.38 -19.43
N PRO A 311 -3.95 1.57 -20.77
CA PRO A 311 -4.68 2.67 -21.39
C PRO A 311 -6.20 2.46 -21.43
N THR A 312 -6.69 1.23 -21.23
CA THR A 312 -8.12 0.90 -21.26
C THR A 312 -8.47 -0.12 -20.18
N PRO A 313 -9.77 -0.20 -19.77
CA PRO A 313 -10.24 -1.25 -18.88
C PRO A 313 -9.89 -2.66 -19.37
N HIS A 314 -10.06 -2.95 -20.66
CA HIS A 314 -9.68 -4.22 -21.26
C HIS A 314 -8.19 -4.52 -21.07
N ALA A 315 -7.31 -3.57 -21.38
CA ALA A 315 -5.86 -3.74 -21.21
C ALA A 315 -5.51 -4.01 -19.73
N TYR A 316 -6.18 -3.35 -18.79
CA TYR A 316 -6.05 -3.61 -17.36
C TYR A 316 -6.46 -5.05 -17.00
N PHE A 317 -7.62 -5.51 -17.46
CA PHE A 317 -8.09 -6.87 -17.15
C PHE A 317 -7.25 -7.97 -17.80
N GLU A 318 -6.70 -7.73 -18.99
CA GLU A 318 -5.71 -8.63 -19.60
C GLU A 318 -4.40 -8.64 -18.82
N GLY A 319 -3.93 -7.48 -18.35
CA GLY A 319 -2.75 -7.34 -17.50
C GLY A 319 -2.84 -8.14 -16.19
N LEU A 320 -4.03 -8.21 -15.57
CA LEU A 320 -4.27 -8.99 -14.34
C LEU A 320 -3.92 -10.47 -14.49
N ARG A 321 -3.92 -11.03 -15.70
CA ARG A 321 -3.61 -12.44 -15.96
C ARG A 321 -2.17 -12.80 -15.59
N ALA A 322 -1.26 -11.82 -15.57
CA ALA A 322 0.13 -12.01 -15.17
C ALA A 322 0.29 -12.15 -13.64
N TYR A 323 -0.70 -11.75 -12.85
CA TYR A 323 -0.66 -11.76 -11.38
C TYR A 323 -1.30 -13.02 -10.83
N THR A 324 -0.64 -14.15 -11.12
CA THR A 324 -0.98 -15.48 -10.60
C THR A 324 0.26 -16.19 -10.07
N THR A 325 0.07 -17.11 -9.13
CA THR A 325 1.12 -17.97 -8.58
C THR A 325 1.10 -19.37 -9.19
N ARG A 326 0.21 -19.67 -10.14
CA ARG A 326 -0.03 -21.05 -10.61
C ARG A 326 1.19 -21.71 -11.25
N ASP A 327 2.04 -20.93 -11.91
CA ASP A 327 3.29 -21.35 -12.55
C ASP A 327 4.38 -21.72 -11.54
N VAL A 328 4.41 -21.05 -10.39
CA VAL A 328 5.44 -21.23 -9.34
C VAL A 328 4.94 -22.01 -8.12
N SER A 329 3.62 -22.18 -8.00
CA SER A 329 2.93 -22.88 -6.93
C SER A 329 1.74 -23.64 -7.52
N PRO A 330 2.01 -24.70 -8.31
CA PRO A 330 0.94 -25.46 -8.95
C PRO A 330 0.11 -26.18 -7.88
N PRO A 331 -1.22 -26.30 -8.07
CA PRO A 331 -2.06 -27.04 -7.13
C PRO A 331 -1.56 -28.49 -7.04
N HIS A 332 -1.39 -28.95 -5.81
CA HIS A 332 -0.93 -30.31 -5.55
C HIS A 332 -1.99 -31.31 -6.04
N HIS A 333 -1.71 -32.03 -7.12
CA HIS A 333 -2.51 -33.19 -7.49
C HIS A 333 -2.08 -34.35 -6.57
N PRO A 334 -2.99 -35.00 -5.82
CA PRO A 334 -2.68 -36.10 -4.91
C PRO A 334 -2.34 -37.41 -5.64
N GLY A 335 -1.36 -37.36 -6.54
CA GLY A 335 -0.90 -38.48 -7.37
C GLY A 335 0.38 -38.22 -8.18
N ARG A 336 0.90 -36.98 -8.18
CA ARG A 336 2.24 -36.69 -8.69
C ARG A 336 3.12 -36.30 -7.51
N ALA A 337 3.99 -37.21 -7.08
CA ALA A 337 5.10 -36.86 -6.22
C ALA A 337 5.89 -35.75 -6.91
N ALA A 338 5.90 -34.56 -6.31
CA ALA A 338 6.79 -33.50 -6.75
C ALA A 338 8.22 -33.99 -6.49
N ALA A 339 8.95 -34.31 -7.56
CA ALA A 339 10.39 -34.43 -7.48
C ALA A 339 10.92 -33.02 -7.19
N VAL A 340 11.05 -32.71 -5.90
CA VAL A 340 11.81 -31.56 -5.43
C VAL A 340 13.25 -31.84 -5.86
N ARG A 341 13.72 -31.15 -6.90
CA ARG A 341 15.15 -31.09 -7.19
C ARG A 341 15.76 -30.12 -6.17
N CYS A 342 16.57 -30.67 -5.27
CA CYS A 342 17.45 -29.94 -4.38
C CYS A 342 18.46 -29.08 -5.16
#